data_AF-A0A3N5MQW0-F1
#
_entry.id   AF-A0A3N5MQW0-F1
#
_cell.length_a   1.000
_cell.length_b   1.000
_cell.length_c   1.000
_cell.angle_alpha   90.00
_cell.angle_beta   90.00
_cell.angle_gamma   90.00
#
_symmetry.space_group_name_H-M   'P 1'
#
loop_
_entity.id
_entity.type
_entity.pdbx_description
1 polymer ?
#
loop_
_entity_poly.entity_id
_entity_poly.type
_entity_poly.pdbx_seq_one_letter_code
_entity_poly.pdbx_strand_id
1 'polypeptide(L)'
;METIQPLMLLLVTLSLLLIGGSIVWPAPKMTDYAYYAQCMSPETREDLRAVMREGVNQSMKNHTGRMFENWMRDPTDQPGRAVTGMQNAVKAYVGSLKVLNDWNPPQC
;
A
#
# COMPACT_ATOMS: atom_id res chain seq x y z
N MET A 1 -39.29 35.75 -21.90
CA MET A 1 -38.77 34.74 -20.96
C MET A 1 -38.36 33.52 -21.76
N GLU A 2 -37.18 33.51 -22.38
CA GLU A 2 -36.74 32.37 -23.23
C GLU A 2 -35.20 32.22 -23.21
N THR A 3 -34.57 32.22 -22.03
CA THR A 3 -33.09 32.14 -21.92
C THR A 3 -32.56 31.03 -21.01
N ILE A 4 -33.41 30.14 -20.50
CA ILE A 4 -33.00 29.10 -19.52
C ILE A 4 -32.46 27.83 -20.21
N GLN A 5 -32.78 27.60 -21.48
CA GLN A 5 -32.45 26.36 -22.20
C GLN A 5 -30.94 26.08 -22.44
N PRO A 6 -30.06 27.05 -22.76
CA PRO A 6 -28.67 26.73 -23.06
C PRO A 6 -27.85 26.38 -21.81
N LEU A 7 -28.25 26.91 -20.64
CA LEU A 7 -27.51 26.70 -19.38
C LEU A 7 -27.64 25.26 -18.87
N MET A 8 -28.82 24.65 -19.01
CA MET A 8 -29.02 23.24 -18.62
C MET A 8 -28.22 22.27 -19.50
N LEU A 9 -28.11 22.55 -20.81
CA LEU A 9 -27.35 21.68 -21.72
C LEU A 9 -25.84 21.70 -21.39
N LEU A 10 -25.32 22.86 -20.99
CA LEU A 10 -23.93 23.05 -20.58
C LEU A 10 -23.62 22.32 -19.26
N LEU A 11 -24.53 22.35 -18.29
CA LEU A 11 -24.35 21.65 -17.02
C LEU A 11 -24.38 20.12 -17.16
N VAL A 12 -25.25 19.59 -18.03
CA VAL A 12 -25.34 18.14 -18.29
C VAL A 12 -24.09 17.62 -19.03
N THR A 13 -23.58 18.38 -19.99
CA THR A 13 -22.35 18.01 -20.71
C THR A 13 -21.10 18.07 -19.82
N LEU A 14 -21.02 19.07 -18.93
CA LEU A 14 -19.92 19.19 -17.97
C LEU A 14 -19.92 18.05 -16.94
N SER A 15 -21.10 17.64 -16.48
CA SER A 15 -21.23 16.53 -15.52
C SER A 15 -20.90 15.17 -16.15
N LEU A 16 -21.23 14.95 -17.42
CA LEU A 16 -20.82 13.73 -18.16
C LEU A 16 -19.29 13.64 -18.37
N LEU A 17 -18.62 14.77 -18.60
CA LEU A 17 -17.15 14.82 -18.72
C LEU A 17 -16.43 14.52 -17.38
N LEU A 18 -17.01 14.95 -16.25
CA LEU A 18 -16.44 14.68 -14.93
C LEU A 18 -16.61 13.23 -14.47
N ILE A 19 -17.68 12.54 -14.91
CA ILE A 19 -17.93 11.13 -14.55
C ILE A 19 -17.20 10.16 -15.49
N GLY A 20 -17.07 10.51 -16.78
CA GLY A 20 -16.37 9.68 -17.78
C GLY A 20 -14.85 9.65 -17.66
N GLY A 21 -14.25 10.56 -16.90
CA GLY A 21 -12.79 10.70 -16.71
C GLY A 21 -12.18 9.79 -15.65
N SER A 22 -12.77 8.62 -15.38
CA SER A 22 -12.12 7.61 -14.54
C SER A 22 -10.96 7.00 -15.30
N ILE A 23 -9.80 7.66 -15.26
CA ILE A 23 -8.54 7.13 -15.78
C ILE A 23 -8.26 5.87 -14.94
N VAL A 24 -8.56 4.70 -15.50
CA VAL A 24 -8.11 3.42 -14.97
C VAL A 24 -6.60 3.44 -15.11
N TRP A 25 -5.88 3.85 -14.06
CA TRP A 25 -4.43 3.69 -14.03
C TRP A 25 -4.20 2.18 -13.98
N PRO A 26 -3.71 1.54 -15.06
CA PRO A 26 -3.37 0.13 -14.99
C PRO A 26 -2.32 0.01 -13.89
N ALA A 27 -2.63 -0.76 -12.86
CA ALA A 27 -1.63 -1.10 -11.85
C ALA A 27 -0.40 -1.63 -12.61
N PRO A 28 0.81 -1.10 -12.35
CA PRO A 28 2.00 -1.58 -13.01
C PRO A 28 2.03 -3.09 -12.81
N LYS A 29 1.95 -3.86 -13.90
CA LYS A 29 2.25 -5.28 -13.84
C LYS A 29 3.66 -5.32 -13.26
N MET A 30 3.86 -5.99 -12.13
CA MET A 30 5.20 -6.30 -11.64
C MET A 30 5.88 -7.05 -12.79
N THR A 31 6.56 -6.31 -13.65
CA THR A 31 7.43 -6.83 -14.69
C THR A 31 8.37 -7.76 -13.97
N ASP A 32 8.51 -8.99 -14.48
CA ASP A 32 9.49 -9.97 -14.01
C ASP A 32 10.74 -9.22 -13.58
N TYR A 33 10.91 -9.05 -12.26
CA TYR A 33 12.16 -8.56 -11.70
C TYR A 33 13.12 -9.67 -12.06
N ALA A 34 13.81 -9.49 -13.20
CA ALA A 34 14.84 -10.38 -13.66
C ALA A 34 15.70 -10.67 -12.45
N TYR A 35 15.57 -11.91 -11.99
CA TYR A 35 16.18 -12.46 -10.80
C TYR A 35 17.68 -12.52 -11.10
N TYR A 36 18.34 -11.36 -11.05
CA TYR A 36 19.78 -11.27 -10.83
C TYR A 36 19.98 -11.66 -9.37
N ALA A 37 19.66 -12.92 -9.06
CA ALA A 37 20.08 -13.51 -7.82
C ALA A 37 21.57 -13.74 -7.97
N GLN A 38 22.30 -12.67 -7.68
CA GLN A 38 23.66 -12.76 -7.24
C GLN A 38 23.70 -13.92 -6.25
N CYS A 39 24.52 -14.93 -6.55
CA CYS A 39 24.73 -16.00 -5.59
C CYS A 39 25.24 -15.38 -4.28
N MET A 40 24.94 -16.01 -3.15
CA MET A 40 25.22 -15.46 -1.84
C MET A 40 25.82 -16.51 -0.93
N SER A 41 26.81 -16.13 -0.12
CA SER A 41 27.31 -17.02 0.92
C SER A 41 26.21 -17.31 1.96
N PRO A 42 26.26 -18.44 2.67
CA PRO A 42 25.32 -18.74 3.73
C PRO A 42 25.28 -17.66 4.82
N GLU A 43 26.43 -17.08 5.17
CA GLU A 43 26.56 -16.01 6.18
C GLU A 43 25.84 -14.74 5.75
N THR A 44 26.12 -14.22 4.55
CA THR A 44 25.47 -13.01 4.03
C THR A 44 23.96 -13.19 3.90
N ARG A 45 23.51 -14.41 3.56
CA ARG A 45 22.08 -14.74 3.49
C ARG A 45 21.40 -14.62 4.85
N GLU A 46 22.01 -15.15 5.92
CA GLU A 46 21.44 -15.04 7.26
C GLU A 46 21.47 -13.59 7.77
N ASP A 47 22.55 -12.86 7.53
CA ASP A 47 22.68 -11.45 7.90
C ASP A 47 21.59 -10.58 7.23
N LEU A 48 21.40 -10.73 5.93
CA LEU A 48 20.35 -10.00 5.22
C LEU A 48 18.96 -10.39 5.69
N ARG A 49 18.73 -11.68 5.99
CA ARG A 49 17.44 -12.12 6.56
C ARG A 49 17.19 -11.45 7.92
N ALA A 50 18.20 -11.33 8.77
CA ALA A 50 18.09 -10.65 10.05
C ALA A 50 17.77 -9.15 9.87
N VAL A 51 18.50 -8.45 8.99
CA VAL A 51 18.26 -7.02 8.69
C VAL A 51 16.85 -6.79 8.14
N MET A 52 16.40 -7.63 7.19
CA MET A 52 15.06 -7.49 6.61
C MET A 52 13.95 -7.74 7.65
N ARG A 53 14.11 -8.76 8.51
CA ARG A 53 13.16 -9.01 9.60
C ARG A 53 13.07 -7.83 10.56
N GLU A 54 14.21 -7.26 10.94
CA GLU A 54 14.21 -6.09 11.83
C GLU A 54 13.54 -4.89 11.17
N GLY A 55 13.78 -4.64 9.88
CA GLY A 55 13.09 -3.59 9.12
C GLY A 55 11.57 -3.76 9.11
N VAL A 56 11.08 -5.00 8.93
CA VAL A 56 9.65 -5.34 8.98
C VAL A 56 9.08 -5.12 10.39
N ASN A 57 9.81 -5.53 11.44
CA ASN A 57 9.42 -5.33 12.84
C ASN A 57 9.32 -3.85 13.19
N GLN A 58 10.34 -3.07 12.85
CA GLN A 58 10.39 -1.63 13.13
C GLN A 58 9.26 -0.89 12.39
N SER A 59 8.99 -1.28 11.14
CA SER A 59 7.89 -0.72 10.35
C SER A 59 6.53 -0.98 10.99
N MET A 60 6.30 -2.20 11.51
CA MET A 60 5.07 -2.55 12.21
C MET A 60 4.90 -1.76 13.52
N LYS A 61 5.97 -1.63 14.32
CA LYS A 61 5.98 -0.80 15.54
C LYS A 61 5.62 0.65 15.22
N ASN A 62 6.30 1.25 14.24
CA ASN A 62 6.08 2.63 13.82
C ASN A 62 4.66 2.85 13.27
N HIS A 63 4.12 1.89 12.52
CA HIS A 63 2.75 2.00 12.01
C HIS A 63 1.71 1.89 13.14
N THR A 64 1.93 0.97 14.08
CA THR A 64 1.05 0.79 15.26
C THR A 64 0.98 2.07 16.08
N GLY A 65 2.12 2.71 16.37
CA GLY A 65 2.17 4.00 17.07
C GLY A 65 1.34 5.07 16.36
N ARG A 66 1.49 5.22 15.04
CA ARG A 66 0.71 6.18 14.24
C ARG A 66 -0.80 5.90 14.27
N MET A 67 -1.22 4.64 14.21
CA MET A 67 -2.66 4.30 14.27
C MET A 67 -3.25 4.61 15.64
N PHE A 68 -2.49 4.34 16.72
CA PHE A 68 -2.88 4.71 18.07
C PHE A 68 -3.00 6.23 18.24
N GLU A 69 -2.00 6.99 17.79
CA GLU A 69 -2.03 8.46 17.82
C GLU A 69 -3.22 9.04 17.04
N ASN A 70 -3.51 8.49 15.85
CA ASN A 70 -4.65 8.90 15.04
C ASN A 70 -5.99 8.66 15.75
N TRP A 71 -6.13 7.51 16.41
CA TRP A 71 -7.31 7.22 17.21
C TRP A 71 -7.44 8.24 18.36
N MET A 72 -6.37 8.46 19.12
CA MET A 72 -6.37 9.36 20.27
C MET A 72 -6.66 10.82 19.90
N ARG A 73 -6.25 11.26 18.70
CA ARG A 73 -6.45 12.63 18.23
C ARG A 73 -7.93 12.97 18.00
N ASP A 74 -8.73 12.01 17.52
CA ASP A 74 -10.15 12.19 17.26
C ASP A 74 -10.87 10.84 17.47
N PRO A 75 -11.31 10.57 18.71
CA PRO A 75 -11.88 9.28 19.09
C PRO A 75 -13.30 9.07 18.55
N THR A 76 -13.90 10.06 17.89
CA THR A 76 -15.25 9.99 17.31
C THR A 76 -15.22 9.49 15.87
N ASP A 77 -14.35 10.04 15.01
CA ASP A 77 -14.37 9.74 13.57
C ASP A 77 -13.15 8.93 13.06
N GLN A 78 -12.07 8.85 13.84
CA GLN A 78 -10.85 8.12 13.45
C GLN A 78 -10.77 6.63 13.82
N PRO A 79 -11.49 6.08 14.84
CA PRO A 79 -11.31 4.68 15.24
C PRO A 79 -11.46 3.69 14.09
N GLY A 80 -12.47 3.87 13.23
CA GLY A 80 -12.71 2.97 12.10
C GLY A 80 -11.54 2.95 11.10
N ARG A 81 -10.93 4.12 10.83
CA ARG A 81 -9.75 4.23 9.95
C ARG A 81 -8.52 3.61 10.60
N ALA A 82 -8.30 3.84 11.89
CA ALA A 82 -7.20 3.24 12.64
C ALA A 82 -7.29 1.70 12.67
N VAL A 83 -8.49 1.15 12.92
CA VAL A 83 -8.75 -0.30 12.91
C VAL A 83 -8.45 -0.89 11.53
N THR A 84 -8.97 -0.29 10.47
CA THR A 84 -8.73 -0.76 9.09
C THR A 84 -7.24 -0.69 8.73
N GLY A 85 -6.56 0.40 9.10
CA GLY A 85 -5.12 0.56 8.93
C GLY A 85 -4.34 -0.55 9.63
N MET A 86 -4.68 -0.85 10.89
CA MET A 86 -4.05 -1.92 11.65
C MET A 86 -4.27 -3.32 11.04
N GLN A 87 -5.47 -3.62 10.55
CA GLN A 87 -5.74 -4.90 9.89
C GLN A 87 -4.87 -5.07 8.62
N ASN A 88 -4.75 -4.01 7.82
CA ASN A 88 -3.88 -4.01 6.64
C ASN A 88 -2.39 -4.16 7.03
N ALA A 89 -1.96 -3.50 8.10
CA ALA A 89 -0.59 -3.61 8.60
C ALA A 89 -0.26 -5.02 9.08
N VAL A 90 -1.17 -5.69 9.80
CA VAL A 90 -1.00 -7.09 10.22
C VAL A 90 -0.88 -8.01 9.01
N LYS A 91 -1.76 -7.85 8.00
CA LYS A 91 -1.70 -8.63 6.76
C LYS A 91 -0.35 -8.45 6.04
N ALA A 92 0.12 -7.21 5.92
CA ALA A 92 1.41 -6.88 5.31
C ALA A 92 2.60 -7.44 6.10
N TYR A 93 2.55 -7.37 7.44
CA TYR A 93 3.57 -7.91 8.32
C TYR A 93 3.69 -9.44 8.18
N VAL A 94 2.57 -10.15 8.31
CA VAL A 94 2.54 -11.62 8.17
C VAL A 94 2.97 -12.04 6.77
N GLY A 95 2.49 -11.35 5.73
CA GLY A 95 2.89 -11.60 4.34
C GLY A 95 4.39 -11.41 4.12
N SER A 96 4.96 -10.33 4.66
CA SER A 96 6.40 -10.05 4.58
C SER A 96 7.21 -11.15 5.27
N LEU A 97 6.81 -11.57 6.48
CA LEU A 97 7.51 -12.63 7.20
C LEU A 97 7.47 -13.96 6.44
N LYS A 98 6.34 -14.30 5.83
CA LYS A 98 6.22 -15.49 4.98
C LYS A 98 7.20 -15.43 3.80
N VAL A 99 7.24 -14.31 3.07
CA VAL A 99 8.17 -14.12 1.95
C VAL A 99 9.63 -14.22 2.41
N LEU A 100 9.98 -13.65 3.56
CA LEU A 100 11.34 -13.73 4.11
C LEU A 100 11.74 -15.14 4.57
N ASN A 101 10.77 -15.93 5.05
CA ASN A 101 10.98 -17.34 5.39
C ASN A 101 11.21 -18.19 4.13
N ASP A 102 10.42 -17.92 3.08
CA ASP A 102 10.49 -18.63 1.81
C ASP A 102 11.66 -18.13 0.94
N TRP A 103 12.32 -17.02 1.31
CA TRP A 103 13.46 -16.43 0.59
C TRP A 103 14.73 -17.30 0.71
N ASN A 104 15.14 -17.88 -0.41
CA ASN A 104 16.30 -18.75 -0.52
C ASN A 104 17.10 -18.46 -1.80
N PRO A 105 17.98 -17.44 -1.81
CA PRO A 105 18.85 -17.16 -2.96
C PRO A 105 19.84 -18.33 -3.20
N PRO A 106 20.33 -18.50 -4.44
CA PRO A 106 21.32 -19.53 -4.77
C PRO A 106 22.63 -19.27 -4.01
N GLN A 107 23.30 -20.35 -3.62
CA GLN A 107 24.60 -20.27 -2.95
C GLN A 107 25.72 -20.01 -3.95
N CYS A 108 26.68 -19.18 -3.54
CA CYS A 108 28.07 -19.33 -3.99
C CYS A 108 28.74 -20.33 -3.03
#